data_AF-A0A857JNI2-F1
#
_entry.id   AF-A0A857JNI2-F1
#
_cell.length_a   1.000
_cell.length_b   1.000
_cell.length_c   1.000
_cell.angle_alpha   90.00
_cell.angle_beta   90.00
_cell.angle_gamma   90.00
#
_symmetry.space_group_name_H-M   'P 1'
#
loop_
_entity.id
_entity.type
_entity.pdbx_description
1 polymer ?
#
loop_
_entity_poly.entity_id
_entity_poly.type
_entity_poly.pdbx_seq_one_letter_code
_entity_poly.pdbx_strand_id
1 'polypeptide(L)'
;MNKKDNGYPYLSADRLSYIYKCGKCRAHIKKGSKACYRCRYEFTEGDVAQMIAEYRANYSKNWHVKVYFVLFMIFILVLLLGLN
;
A
#
# COMPACT_ATOMS: atom_id res chain seq x y z
N MET A 1 -14.18 -5.52 -29.42
CA MET A 1 -13.21 -4.60 -28.78
C MET A 1 -13.25 -4.82 -27.27
N ASN A 2 -12.18 -5.38 -26.69
CA ASN A 2 -12.05 -5.59 -25.24
C ASN A 2 -11.89 -4.23 -24.56
N LYS A 3 -12.95 -3.73 -23.92
CA LYS A 3 -12.85 -2.58 -23.01
C LYS A 3 -11.94 -3.00 -21.84
N LYS A 4 -10.66 -2.61 -21.93
CA LYS A 4 -9.77 -2.61 -20.77
C LYS A 4 -10.31 -1.53 -19.85
N ASP A 5 -11.12 -1.92 -18.88
CA ASP A 5 -11.54 -1.02 -17.81
C ASP A 5 -10.27 -0.55 -17.11
N ASN A 6 -9.84 0.66 -17.44
CA ASN A 6 -8.73 1.37 -16.82
C ASN A 6 -9.14 1.88 -15.42
N GLY A 7 -9.98 1.11 -14.72
CA GLY A 7 -10.62 1.40 -13.43
C GLY A 7 -9.63 1.35 -12.28
N TYR A 8 -8.52 2.05 -12.40
CA TYR A 8 -7.81 2.50 -11.22
C TYR A 8 -8.75 3.51 -10.55
N PRO A 9 -9.24 3.29 -9.32
CA PRO A 9 -10.10 4.24 -8.65
C PRO A 9 -9.27 5.49 -8.36
N TYR A 10 -9.35 6.47 -9.25
CA TYR A 10 -8.79 7.78 -9.05
C TYR A 10 -9.66 8.48 -8.01
N LEU A 11 -9.08 8.75 -6.84
CA LEU A 11 -9.57 9.72 -5.85
C LEU A 11 -10.79 9.29 -5.00
N SER A 12 -10.70 8.18 -4.27
CA SER A 12 -11.60 7.92 -3.13
C SER A 12 -10.86 7.40 -1.90
N ALA A 13 -11.42 7.63 -0.70
CA ALA A 13 -10.87 7.21 0.59
C ALA A 13 -10.54 5.70 0.67
N ASP A 14 -11.13 4.90 -0.23
CA ASP A 14 -10.83 3.48 -0.43
C ASP A 14 -9.39 3.18 -0.90
N ARG A 15 -8.59 4.16 -1.31
CA ARG A 15 -7.21 3.94 -1.78
C ARG A 15 -6.34 3.23 -0.74
N LEU A 16 -6.58 3.48 0.56
CA LEU A 16 -5.90 2.80 1.66
C LEU A 16 -6.14 1.29 1.69
N SER A 17 -7.18 0.79 1.01
CA SER A 17 -7.42 -0.65 0.86
C SER A 17 -6.62 -1.28 -0.27
N TYR A 18 -6.12 -0.49 -1.24
CA TYR A 18 -5.36 -0.93 -2.42
C TYR A 18 -3.85 -1.04 -2.14
N ILE A 19 -3.49 -1.84 -1.14
CA ILE A 19 -2.12 -1.94 -0.62
C ILE A 19 -1.25 -2.99 -1.32
N TYR A 20 -1.87 -3.98 -1.96
CA TYR A 20 -1.16 -5.08 -2.61
C TYR A 20 -0.99 -4.81 -4.10
N LYS A 21 -0.06 -5.51 -4.76
CA LYS A 21 0.12 -5.47 -6.21
C LYS A 21 -0.09 -6.85 -6.80
N CYS A 22 -0.80 -6.94 -7.91
CA CYS A 22 -0.94 -8.18 -8.67
C CYS A 22 0.42 -8.62 -9.23
N GLY A 23 0.83 -9.87 -9.00
CA GLY A 23 2.10 -10.41 -9.53
C GLY A 23 2.20 -10.40 -11.05
N LYS A 24 1.07 -10.56 -11.77
CA LYS A 24 1.04 -10.59 -13.24
C LYS A 24 1.03 -9.21 -13.89
N CYS A 25 0.09 -8.35 -13.51
CA CYS A 25 -0.13 -7.06 -14.18
C CYS A 25 0.34 -5.84 -13.38
N ARG A 26 0.87 -6.05 -12.16
CA ARG A 26 1.31 -5.02 -11.21
C ARG A 26 0.25 -3.97 -10.86
N ALA A 27 -1.02 -4.20 -11.19
CA ALA A 27 -2.12 -3.36 -10.76
C ALA A 27 -2.26 -3.44 -9.24
N HIS A 28 -2.62 -2.31 -8.61
CA HIS A 28 -2.89 -2.29 -7.18
C HIS A 28 -4.19 -3.01 -6.87
N ILE A 29 -4.23 -3.83 -5.81
CA ILE A 29 -5.33 -4.73 -5.48
C ILE A 29 -5.85 -4.40 -4.09
N LYS A 30 -7.18 -4.37 -3.97
CA LYS A 30 -7.88 -4.18 -2.70
C LYS A 30 -7.65 -5.39 -1.79
N LYS A 31 -7.35 -5.15 -0.52
CA LYS A 31 -7.24 -6.20 0.50
C LYS A 31 -8.51 -7.05 0.51
N GLY A 32 -8.34 -8.38 0.44
CA GLY A 32 -9.45 -9.34 0.42
C GLY A 32 -10.03 -9.65 -0.97
N SER A 33 -9.54 -9.02 -2.05
CA SER A 33 -9.92 -9.42 -3.40
C SER A 33 -9.41 -10.81 -3.74
N LYS A 34 -10.28 -11.67 -4.30
CA LYS A 34 -9.93 -13.02 -4.76
C LYS A 34 -9.36 -13.06 -6.18
N ALA A 35 -9.60 -12.01 -6.97
CA ALA A 35 -9.12 -11.90 -8.34
C ALA A 35 -8.70 -10.47 -8.68
N CYS A 36 -7.83 -10.33 -9.68
CA CYS A 36 -7.41 -9.03 -10.19
C CYS A 36 -8.50 -8.42 -11.07
N TYR A 37 -8.98 -7.22 -10.74
CA TYR A 37 -9.98 -6.53 -11.57
C TYR A 37 -9.49 -6.23 -13.00
N ARG A 38 -8.16 -6.07 -13.20
CA ARG A 38 -7.58 -5.65 -14.47
C ARG A 38 -7.28 -6.81 -15.42
N CYS A 39 -6.61 -7.85 -14.92
CA CYS A 39 -6.25 -9.01 -15.74
C CYS A 39 -7.13 -10.24 -15.51
N ARG A 40 -8.12 -10.15 -14.61
CA ARG A 40 -9.03 -11.24 -14.22
C ARG A 40 -8.34 -12.52 -13.74
N TYR A 41 -7.07 -12.41 -13.35
CA TYR A 41 -6.33 -13.52 -12.75
C TYR A 41 -6.87 -13.79 -11.34
N GLU A 42 -7.28 -15.03 -11.08
CA GLU A 42 -7.66 -15.51 -9.75
C GLU A 42 -6.40 -15.78 -8.93
N PHE A 43 -6.36 -15.26 -7.71
CA PHE A 43 -5.20 -15.40 -6.85
C PHE A 43 -5.21 -16.76 -6.15
N THR A 44 -4.10 -17.48 -6.25
CA THR A 44 -3.84 -18.65 -5.43
C THR A 44 -3.37 -18.24 -4.03
N GLU A 45 -3.38 -19.17 -3.07
CA GLU A 45 -2.82 -18.91 -1.74
C GLU A 45 -1.33 -18.52 -1.80
N GLY A 46 -0.58 -19.12 -2.74
CA GLY A 46 0.82 -18.77 -3.00
C GLY A 46 0.99 -17.34 -3.50
N ASP A 47 0.13 -16.89 -4.42
CA ASP A 47 0.12 -15.50 -4.90
C ASP A 47 -0.16 -14.53 -3.75
N VAL A 48 -1.12 -14.86 -2.87
CA VAL A 48 -1.46 -14.04 -1.71
C VAL A 48 -0.28 -13.94 -0.73
N ALA A 49 0.38 -15.07 -0.44
CA ALA A 49 1.55 -15.09 0.43
C ALA A 49 2.69 -14.22 -0.14
N GLN A 50 2.95 -14.30 -1.45
CA GLN A 50 3.95 -13.46 -2.11
C GLN A 50 3.59 -11.97 -2.03
N MET A 51 2.33 -11.61 -2.29
CA MET A 51 1.89 -10.20 -2.19
C MET A 51 2.07 -9.63 -0.77
N ILE A 52 1.80 -10.44 0.26
CA ILE A 52 2.00 -10.05 1.66
C ILE A 52 3.49 -9.88 1.96
N ALA A 53 4.35 -10.79 1.49
CA ALA A 53 5.78 -10.71 1.67
C ALA A 53 6.38 -9.45 1.01
N GLU A 54 5.99 -9.16 -0.24
CA GLU A 54 6.41 -7.96 -0.96
C GLU A 54 5.95 -6.68 -0.23
N TYR A 55 4.71 -6.64 0.24
CA TYR A 55 4.21 -5.53 1.03
C TYR A 55 5.04 -5.31 2.31
N ARG A 56 5.33 -6.37 3.06
CA ARG A 56 6.14 -6.30 4.29
C ARG A 56 7.57 -5.85 4.00
N ALA A 57 8.19 -6.36 2.94
CA ALA A 57 9.54 -5.97 2.53
C ALA A 57 9.60 -4.49 2.15
N ASN A 58 8.61 -4.01 1.39
CA ASN A 58 8.55 -2.61 0.98
C ASN A 58 8.25 -1.67 2.18
N TYR A 59 7.38 -2.10 3.09
CA TYR A 59 7.10 -1.39 4.33
C TYR A 59 8.36 -1.29 5.21
N SER A 60 9.12 -2.39 5.33
CA SER A 60 10.37 -2.43 6.11
C SER A 60 11.42 -1.46 5.52
N LYS A 61 11.58 -1.43 4.19
CA LYS A 61 12.49 -0.49 3.52
C LYS A 61 12.13 0.98 3.77
N ASN A 62 10.84 1.29 3.85
CA ASN A 62 10.35 2.64 4.11
C ASN A 62 10.20 2.97 5.60
N TRP A 63 10.68 2.11 6.52
CA TRP A 63 10.60 2.37 7.96
C TRP A 63 11.27 3.71 8.31
N HIS A 64 12.42 4.03 7.71
CA HIS A 64 13.14 5.28 7.96
C HIS A 64 12.24 6.54 7.95
N VAL A 65 11.27 6.61 7.03
CA VAL A 65 10.32 7.73 6.94
C VAL A 65 9.46 7.86 8.21
N LYS A 66 9.02 6.74 8.79
CA LYS A 66 8.28 6.73 10.04
C LYS A 66 9.15 7.16 11.23
N VAL A 67 10.40 6.73 11.26
CA VAL A 67 11.35 7.13 12.34
C VAL A 67 11.61 8.62 12.27
N TYR A 68 11.89 9.18 11.09
CA TYR A 68 12.09 10.62 10.93
C TYR A 68 10.86 11.43 11.34
N PHE A 69 9.65 10.97 11.00
CA PHE A 69 8.43 11.63 11.43
C PHE A 69 8.28 11.65 12.95
N VAL A 70 8.54 10.52 13.63
CA VAL A 70 8.48 10.45 15.11
C VAL A 70 9.52 11.37 15.75
N LEU A 71 10.77 11.35 15.28
CA LEU A 71 11.82 12.24 15.79
C LEU A 71 11.47 13.72 15.58
N PHE A 72 10.89 14.07 14.43
CA PHE A 72 10.42 15.41 14.16
C PHE A 72 9.31 15.84 15.13
N MET A 73 8.34 14.98 15.41
CA MET A 73 7.27 15.28 16.38
C MET A 73 7.81 15.44 17.80
N ILE A 74 8.78 14.61 18.22
CA ILE A 74 9.46 14.74 19.51
C ILE A 74 10.21 16.07 19.57
N PHE A 75 10.93 16.45 18.51
CA PHE A 75 11.64 17.72 18.45
C PHE A 75 10.68 18.92 18.59
N ILE A 76 9.54 18.90 17.91
CA ILE A 76 8.50 19.93 18.06
C ILE A 76 7.99 19.99 19.50
N LEU A 77 7.71 18.84 20.13
CA LEU A 77 7.25 18.81 21.52
C LEU A 77 8.28 19.39 22.50
N VAL A 78 9.57 19.09 22.30
CA VAL A 78 10.66 19.65 23.11
C VAL A 78 10.75 21.17 22.93
N LEU A 79 10.64 21.67 21.70
CA LEU A 79 10.62 23.11 21.46
C LEU A 79 9.43 23.79 22.15
N LEU A 80 8.23 23.20 22.06
CA LEU A 80 7.03 23.75 22.69
C LEU A 80 7.12 23.74 24.24
N LEU A 81 7.72 22.70 24.81
CA LEU A 81 7.87 22.57 26.27
C LEU A 81 9.05 23.37 26.83
N GLY A 82 10.11 23.60 26.03
CA GLY A 82 11.30 24.35 26.42
C GLY A 82 11.23 25.85 26.14
N LEU A 83 10.23 26.32 25.40
CA LEU A 83 9.90 27.74 25.20
C LEU A 83 8.89 28.28 26.24
N ASN A 84 8.63 27.52 27.30
CA ASN A 84 7.77 27.88 28.43
C ASN A 84 8.61 28.01 29.70
#